data_AF-A0A350D9B5-F1
#
_entry.id   AF-A0A350D9B5-F1
#
_cell.length_a   1.000
_cell.length_b   1.000
_cell.length_c   1.000
_cell.angle_alpha   90.00
_cell.angle_beta   90.00
_cell.angle_gamma   90.00
#
_symmetry.space_group_name_H-M   'P 1'
#
loop_
_entity.id
_entity.type
_entity.pdbx_description
1 polymer ?
#
loop_
_entity_poly.entity_id
_entity_poly.type
_entity_poly.pdbx_seq_one_letter_code
_entity_poly.pdbx_strand_id
1 'polypeptide(L)'
;MVIYSVAPYFFYGFFYFFFLCLDRLISWSSPKEVIPYLITFRVPYELGMDWALISLILTIGVLEYSIEEFTQTIIPSQLRLKAKESSKFNTEYIGFYFRNLILFLIVAILSIILVYLGMFFLARLNQSLGIFYGIEHFFNPITYFVFFFAAVGYAFLVWGLFNSVFFFALSRPKFALVSIIAGFVVDFVVGFILSRLFGYYWGVLGLTCGAIVFMVISTLYASKVFNSLDYYYYSAY
;
A
#
# COMPACT_ATOMS: atom_id res chain seq x y z
N MET A 1 23.31 -10.94 -18.76
CA MET A 1 23.33 -9.59 -18.16
C MET A 1 21.92 -9.04 -17.91
N VAL A 2 21.02 -9.03 -18.90
CA VAL A 2 19.65 -8.48 -18.75
C VAL A 2 18.85 -9.12 -17.62
N ILE A 3 18.88 -10.45 -17.48
CA ILE A 3 18.15 -11.18 -16.43
C ILE A 3 18.54 -10.72 -15.02
N TYR A 4 19.84 -10.53 -14.76
CA TYR A 4 20.32 -10.11 -13.44
C TYR A 4 19.95 -8.67 -13.08
N SER A 5 19.88 -7.78 -14.08
CA SER A 5 19.50 -6.38 -13.87
C SER A 5 17.99 -6.19 -13.68
N VAL A 6 17.16 -7.02 -14.32
CA VAL A 6 15.70 -6.93 -14.26
C VAL A 6 15.12 -7.75 -13.10
N ALA A 7 15.80 -8.81 -12.65
CA ALA A 7 15.32 -9.70 -11.59
C ALA A 7 14.83 -8.97 -10.31
N PRO A 8 15.51 -7.92 -9.78
CA PRO A 8 15.02 -7.21 -8.61
C PRO A 8 13.66 -6.53 -8.81
N TYR A 9 13.37 -6.03 -10.01
CA TYR A 9 12.08 -5.45 -10.37
C TYR A 9 10.99 -6.51 -10.45
N PHE A 10 11.32 -7.66 -11.05
CA PHE A 10 10.41 -8.80 -11.11
C PHE A 10 10.05 -9.31 -9.71
N PHE A 11 11.05 -9.54 -8.84
CA PHE A 11 10.80 -10.00 -7.49
C PHE A 11 10.02 -8.97 -6.66
N TYR A 12 10.29 -7.68 -6.86
CA TYR A 12 9.48 -6.64 -6.21
C TYR A 12 8.01 -6.76 -6.61
N GLY A 13 7.72 -6.86 -7.91
CA GLY A 13 6.35 -7.05 -8.40
C GLY A 13 5.72 -8.33 -7.86
N PHE A 14 6.47 -9.43 -7.83
CA PHE A 14 6.03 -10.69 -7.24
C PHE A 14 5.61 -10.53 -5.77
N PHE A 15 6.49 -9.98 -4.93
CA PHE A 15 6.18 -9.76 -3.51
C PHE A 15 5.05 -8.77 -3.30
N TYR A 16 4.95 -7.73 -4.13
CA TYR A 16 3.84 -6.77 -4.08
C TYR A 16 2.48 -7.45 -4.31
N PHE A 17 2.33 -8.24 -5.38
CA PHE A 17 1.06 -8.93 -5.66
C PHE A 17 0.76 -9.98 -4.59
N PHE A 18 1.78 -10.70 -4.11
CA PHE A 18 1.59 -11.64 -3.01
C PHE A 18 1.16 -10.94 -1.73
N PHE A 19 1.77 -9.80 -1.40
CA PHE A 19 1.40 -8.99 -0.24
C PHE A 19 -0.09 -8.58 -0.28
N LEU A 20 -0.61 -8.19 -1.45
CA LEU A 20 -2.02 -7.82 -1.60
C LEU A 20 -3.02 -8.97 -1.43
N CYS A 21 -2.58 -10.22 -1.60
CA CYS A 21 -3.44 -11.40 -1.51
C CYS A 21 -3.20 -12.24 -0.26
N LEU A 22 -2.11 -12.00 0.47
CA LEU A 22 -1.62 -12.87 1.52
C LEU A 22 -2.59 -12.95 2.70
N ASP A 23 -3.10 -11.80 3.13
CA ASP A 23 -4.06 -11.69 4.21
C ASP A 23 -5.35 -12.48 3.93
N ARG A 24 -5.84 -12.47 2.67
CA ARG A 24 -6.98 -13.25 2.21
C ARG A 24 -6.69 -14.75 2.29
N LEU A 25 -5.53 -15.20 1.78
CA LEU A 25 -5.11 -16.60 1.88
C LEU A 25 -4.99 -17.07 3.33
N ILE A 26 -4.46 -16.22 4.22
CA ILE A 26 -4.34 -16.47 5.65
C ILE A 26 -5.73 -16.58 6.30
N SER A 27 -6.64 -15.68 5.97
CA SER A 27 -8.02 -15.66 6.47
C SER A 27 -8.81 -16.90 6.03
N TRP A 28 -8.68 -17.29 4.75
CA TRP A 28 -9.37 -18.47 4.21
C TRP A 28 -8.87 -19.78 4.79
N SER A 29 -7.59 -19.84 5.13
CA SER A 29 -6.95 -21.03 5.74
C SER A 29 -7.13 -21.09 7.26
N SER A 30 -7.83 -20.13 7.88
CA SER A 30 -8.15 -20.20 9.31
C SER A 30 -9.23 -21.25 9.56
N PRO A 31 -8.97 -22.24 10.44
CA PRO A 31 -9.85 -23.38 10.65
C PRO A 31 -11.24 -22.94 11.10
N LYS A 32 -12.26 -23.62 10.59
CA LYS A 32 -13.65 -23.49 11.06
C LYS A 32 -14.00 -24.75 11.82
N GLU A 33 -14.68 -24.62 12.96
CA GLU A 33 -15.06 -25.76 13.80
C GLU A 33 -15.96 -26.79 13.10
N VAL A 34 -16.56 -26.46 11.95
CA VAL A 34 -17.70 -27.22 11.41
C VAL A 34 -17.51 -27.72 9.96
N ILE A 35 -16.47 -27.30 9.21
CA ILE A 35 -16.37 -27.62 7.78
C ILE A 35 -14.96 -28.16 7.43
N PRO A 36 -14.84 -29.33 6.77
CA PRO A 36 -13.57 -30.02 6.54
C PRO A 36 -12.76 -29.50 5.33
N TYR A 37 -12.95 -28.25 4.90
CA TYR A 37 -12.17 -27.67 3.79
C TYR A 37 -10.98 -26.87 4.32
N LEU A 38 -9.81 -27.07 3.71
CA LEU A 38 -8.57 -26.34 4.06
C LEU A 38 -8.64 -24.84 3.76
N ILE A 39 -9.48 -24.42 2.81
CA ILE A 39 -9.67 -23.03 2.38
C ILE A 39 -11.18 -22.75 2.35
N THR A 40 -11.66 -21.82 3.16
CA THR A 40 -13.08 -21.44 3.22
C THR A 40 -13.26 -19.94 2.97
N PHE A 41 -14.10 -19.61 1.98
CA PHE A 41 -14.43 -18.22 1.64
C PHE A 41 -15.20 -17.54 2.79
N ARG A 42 -14.73 -16.37 3.23
CA ARG A 42 -15.27 -15.62 4.38
C ARG A 42 -15.96 -14.33 3.90
N VAL A 43 -17.24 -14.43 3.56
CA VAL A 43 -18.02 -13.32 2.96
C VAL A 43 -17.84 -11.96 3.67
N PRO A 44 -17.97 -11.83 5.01
CA PRO A 44 -17.82 -10.52 5.67
C PRO A 44 -16.40 -9.95 5.61
N TYR A 45 -15.38 -10.83 5.56
CA TYR A 45 -13.99 -10.41 5.42
C TYR A 45 -13.73 -9.86 4.02
N GLU A 46 -14.10 -10.63 3.01
CA GLU A 46 -13.90 -10.28 1.60
C GLU A 46 -14.61 -8.98 1.25
N LEU A 47 -15.84 -8.80 1.73
CA LEU A 47 -16.57 -7.56 1.56
C LEU A 47 -15.83 -6.35 2.14
N GLY A 48 -15.30 -6.47 3.36
CA GLY A 48 -14.55 -5.37 3.99
C GLY A 48 -13.30 -5.02 3.20
N MET A 49 -12.59 -6.03 2.71
CA MET A 49 -11.42 -5.90 1.86
C MET A 49 -11.74 -5.24 0.51
N ASP A 50 -12.82 -5.65 -0.15
CA ASP A 50 -13.21 -5.12 -1.45
C ASP A 50 -13.67 -3.65 -1.36
N TRP A 51 -14.37 -3.27 -0.29
CA TRP A 51 -14.64 -1.87 0.00
C TRP A 51 -13.35 -1.08 0.23
N ALA A 52 -12.39 -1.64 0.96
CA ALA A 52 -11.10 -0.99 1.19
C ALA A 52 -10.29 -0.80 -0.11
N LEU A 53 -10.39 -1.73 -1.07
CA LEU A 53 -9.74 -1.60 -2.38
C LEU A 53 -10.22 -0.38 -3.16
N ILE A 54 -11.46 0.09 -2.96
CA ILE A 54 -11.94 1.32 -3.60
C ILE A 54 -11.12 2.53 -3.12
N SER A 55 -10.80 2.57 -1.81
CA SER A 55 -9.90 3.59 -1.26
C SER A 55 -8.48 3.48 -1.83
N LEU A 56 -7.98 2.25 -2.03
CA LEU A 56 -6.69 2.01 -2.67
C LEU A 56 -6.67 2.56 -4.11
N ILE A 57 -7.71 2.30 -4.91
CA ILE A 57 -7.78 2.77 -6.31
C ILE A 57 -7.71 4.31 -6.37
N LEU A 58 -8.46 4.98 -5.49
CA LEU A 58 -8.48 6.45 -5.43
C LEU A 58 -7.10 7.02 -5.05
N THR A 59 -6.38 6.35 -4.16
CA THR A 59 -5.04 6.78 -3.73
C THR A 59 -3.95 6.46 -4.75
N ILE A 60 -4.09 5.39 -5.53
CA ILE A 60 -3.19 5.09 -6.67
C ILE A 60 -3.26 6.20 -7.72
N GLY A 61 -4.42 6.81 -7.96
CA GLY A 61 -4.51 7.95 -8.90
C GLY A 61 -3.61 9.13 -8.51
N VAL A 62 -3.42 9.38 -7.21
CA VAL A 62 -2.47 10.38 -6.72
C VAL A 62 -1.03 9.93 -6.93
N LEU A 63 -0.73 8.65 -6.67
CA LEU A 63 0.59 8.08 -6.89
C LEU A 63 1.02 8.25 -8.36
N GLU A 64 0.11 7.99 -9.29
CA GLU A 64 0.35 8.15 -10.73
C GLU A 64 0.61 9.62 -11.11
N TYR A 65 -0.21 10.55 -10.58
CA TYR A 65 0.02 11.99 -10.74
C TYR A 65 1.42 12.39 -10.23
N SER A 66 1.82 11.92 -9.06
CA SER A 66 3.15 12.23 -8.50
C SER A 66 4.30 11.64 -9.31
N ILE A 67 4.13 10.45 -9.92
CA ILE A 67 5.11 9.85 -10.84
C ILE A 67 5.30 10.73 -12.07
N GLU A 68 4.20 11.19 -12.66
CA GLU A 68 4.23 12.04 -13.85
C GLU A 68 4.89 13.39 -13.54
N GLU A 69 4.48 14.03 -12.45
CA GLU A 69 5.07 15.30 -11.99
C GLU A 69 6.58 15.16 -11.73
N PHE A 70 7.00 14.06 -11.09
CA PHE A 70 8.41 13.78 -10.83
C PHE A 70 9.21 13.63 -12.12
N THR A 71 8.69 12.87 -13.08
CA THR A 71 9.35 12.59 -14.37
C THR A 71 9.51 13.87 -15.19
N GLN A 72 8.48 14.72 -15.23
CA GLN A 72 8.53 16.00 -15.94
C GLN A 72 9.47 17.01 -15.28
N THR A 73 9.68 16.92 -13.96
CA THR A 73 10.47 17.91 -13.21
C THR A 73 11.95 17.53 -13.10
N ILE A 74 12.31 16.24 -13.17
CA ILE A 74 13.70 15.81 -12.92
C ILE A 74 14.70 16.20 -14.00
N ILE A 75 14.33 16.04 -15.27
CA ILE A 75 15.22 16.36 -16.39
C ILE A 75 15.48 17.88 -16.48
N PRO A 76 14.47 18.77 -16.42
CA PRO A 76 14.70 20.21 -16.50
C PRO A 76 15.46 20.78 -15.30
N SER A 77 15.23 20.25 -14.09
CA SER A 77 15.92 20.71 -12.88
C SER A 77 17.40 20.34 -12.90
N GLN A 78 17.75 19.17 -13.43
CA GLN A 78 19.15 18.77 -13.61
C GLN A 78 19.89 19.66 -14.63
N LEU A 79 19.26 19.95 -15.78
CA LEU A 79 19.88 20.76 -16.84
C LEU A 79 20.14 22.22 -16.44
N ARG A 80 19.40 22.74 -15.45
CA ARG A 80 19.55 24.12 -14.95
C ARG A 80 20.64 24.28 -13.90
N LEU A 81 21.04 23.19 -13.23
CA LEU A 81 21.97 23.26 -12.10
C LEU A 81 23.40 22.95 -12.54
N LYS A 82 24.32 23.90 -12.30
CA LYS A 82 25.76 23.63 -12.39
C LYS A 82 26.13 22.64 -11.26
N ALA A 83 27.08 21.74 -11.51
CA ALA A 83 27.57 20.72 -10.55
C ALA A 83 28.03 21.26 -9.17
N LYS A 84 28.14 22.58 -9.01
CA LYS A 84 28.48 23.28 -7.75
C LYS A 84 27.29 23.59 -6.84
N GLU A 85 26.04 23.34 -7.27
CA GLU A 85 24.81 23.67 -6.51
C GLU A 85 24.00 22.45 -6.04
N SER A 86 24.61 21.26 -5.96
CA SER A 86 24.03 19.99 -5.46
C SER A 86 23.16 20.12 -4.20
N SER A 87 23.57 20.94 -3.22
CA SER A 87 22.81 21.10 -1.98
C SER A 87 21.45 21.79 -2.17
N LYS A 88 21.28 22.63 -3.20
CA LYS A 88 19.99 23.27 -3.51
C LYS A 88 19.03 22.27 -4.15
N PHE A 89 19.55 21.38 -5.00
CA PHE A 89 18.78 20.30 -5.63
C PHE A 89 18.10 19.39 -4.59
N ASN A 90 18.86 18.95 -3.58
CA ASN A 90 18.33 18.06 -2.53
C ASN A 90 17.21 18.73 -1.72
N THR A 91 17.32 20.04 -1.46
CA THR A 91 16.32 20.78 -0.68
C THR A 91 15.01 20.97 -1.46
N GLU A 92 15.09 21.28 -2.76
CA GLU A 92 13.93 21.37 -3.64
C GLU A 92 13.19 20.02 -3.76
N TYR A 93 13.95 18.93 -3.89
CA TYR A 93 13.39 17.58 -3.97
C TYR A 93 12.73 17.09 -2.68
N ILE A 94 13.30 17.44 -1.52
CA ILE A 94 12.66 17.17 -0.22
C ILE A 94 11.33 17.93 -0.11
N GLY A 95 11.28 19.19 -0.56
CA GLY A 95 10.04 19.96 -0.60
C GLY A 95 8.97 19.33 -1.51
N PHE A 96 9.37 18.88 -2.70
CA PHE A 96 8.52 18.12 -3.62
C PHE A 96 7.97 16.84 -2.98
N TYR A 97 8.84 16.07 -2.32
CA TYR A 97 8.47 14.83 -1.63
C TYR A 97 7.41 15.07 -0.55
N PHE A 98 7.64 16.03 0.35
CA PHE A 98 6.70 16.32 1.44
C PHE A 98 5.38 16.90 0.93
N ARG A 99 5.39 17.75 -0.11
CA ARG A 99 4.17 18.28 -0.73
C ARG A 99 3.30 17.14 -1.27
N ASN A 100 3.87 16.25 -2.07
CA ASN A 100 3.16 15.12 -2.64
C ASN A 100 2.69 14.12 -1.57
N LEU A 101 3.50 13.92 -0.53
CA LEU A 101 3.12 13.08 0.61
C LEU A 101 1.92 13.65 1.37
N ILE A 102 1.89 14.96 1.63
CA ILE A 102 0.74 15.62 2.29
C ILE A 102 -0.52 15.49 1.43
N LEU A 103 -0.41 15.74 0.12
CA LEU A 103 -1.53 15.61 -0.81
C LEU A 103 -2.06 14.17 -0.81
N PHE A 104 -1.16 13.18 -0.86
CA PHE A 104 -1.50 11.77 -0.72
C PHE A 104 -2.24 11.47 0.58
N LEU A 105 -1.76 11.95 1.74
CA LEU A 105 -2.41 11.70 3.02
C LEU A 105 -3.81 12.30 3.09
N ILE A 106 -4.00 13.51 2.55
CA ILE A 106 -5.31 14.15 2.47
C ILE A 106 -6.25 13.30 1.62
N VAL A 107 -5.84 12.88 0.43
CA VAL A 107 -6.66 12.06 -0.46
C VAL A 107 -6.94 10.69 0.15
N ALA A 108 -5.97 10.08 0.83
CA ALA A 108 -6.17 8.81 1.53
C ALA A 108 -7.26 8.93 2.60
N ILE A 109 -7.17 9.93 3.48
CA ILE A 109 -8.18 10.17 4.53
C ILE A 109 -9.56 10.44 3.90
N LEU A 110 -9.62 11.33 2.89
CA LEU A 110 -10.87 11.63 2.19
C LEU A 110 -11.46 10.39 1.51
N SER A 111 -10.63 9.53 0.90
CA SER A 111 -11.06 8.31 0.24
C SER A 111 -11.69 7.32 1.23
N ILE A 112 -11.08 7.14 2.41
CA ILE A 112 -11.59 6.25 3.46
C ILE A 112 -12.92 6.77 3.96
N ILE A 113 -13.03 8.08 4.23
CA ILE A 113 -14.27 8.71 4.69
C ILE A 113 -15.36 8.57 3.62
N LEU A 114 -15.05 8.85 2.36
CA LEU A 114 -16.01 8.78 1.26
C LEU A 114 -16.54 7.36 1.07
N VAL A 115 -15.68 6.35 1.10
CA VAL A 115 -16.09 4.95 0.98
C VAL A 115 -16.91 4.53 2.21
N TYR A 116 -16.51 4.93 3.41
CA TYR A 116 -17.28 4.67 4.63
C TYR A 116 -18.70 5.28 4.57
N LEU A 117 -18.81 6.53 4.12
CA LEU A 117 -20.11 7.18 3.91
C LEU A 117 -20.92 6.48 2.81
N GLY A 118 -20.26 6.02 1.75
CA GLY A 118 -20.89 5.21 0.69
C GLY A 118 -21.50 3.92 1.24
N MET A 119 -20.74 3.17 2.04
CA MET A 119 -21.25 1.97 2.72
C MET A 119 -22.43 2.31 3.65
N PHE A 120 -22.31 3.35 4.47
CA PHE A 120 -23.36 3.75 5.40
C PHE A 120 -24.66 4.18 4.68
N PHE A 121 -24.52 4.95 3.59
CA PHE A 121 -25.66 5.40 2.79
C PHE A 121 -26.37 4.22 2.12
N LEU A 122 -25.61 3.28 1.56
CA LEU A 122 -26.16 2.04 0.99
C LEU A 122 -26.85 1.18 2.05
N ALA A 123 -26.32 1.14 3.28
CA ALA A 123 -26.95 0.44 4.41
C ALA A 123 -28.33 0.97 4.72
N ARG A 124 -28.42 2.30 4.85
CA ARG A 124 -29.66 2.98 5.16
C ARG A 124 -30.69 2.82 4.05
N LEU A 125 -30.26 2.92 2.79
CA LEU A 125 -31.14 2.79 1.63
C LEU A 125 -31.70 1.37 1.51
N ASN A 126 -30.89 0.34 1.77
CA ASN A 126 -31.34 -1.04 1.78
C ASN A 126 -32.38 -1.29 2.88
N GLN A 127 -32.17 -0.74 4.08
CA GLN A 127 -33.12 -0.86 5.19
C GLN A 127 -34.48 -0.20 4.87
N SER A 128 -34.50 0.91 4.12
CA SER A 128 -35.73 1.62 3.77
C SER A 128 -36.50 1.03 2.59
N LEU A 129 -35.80 0.46 1.60
CA LEU A 129 -36.42 0.05 0.34
C LEU A 129 -36.49 -1.48 0.16
N GLY A 130 -35.69 -2.26 0.90
CA GLY A 130 -35.67 -3.72 0.80
C GLY A 130 -35.27 -4.27 -0.57
N ILE A 131 -34.66 -3.44 -1.43
CA ILE A 131 -34.42 -3.75 -2.85
C ILE A 131 -33.32 -4.81 -3.00
N PHE A 132 -32.36 -4.88 -2.09
CA PHE A 132 -31.20 -5.75 -2.25
C PHE A 132 -31.20 -6.92 -1.25
N TYR A 133 -31.79 -8.03 -1.68
CA TYR A 133 -31.77 -9.30 -0.94
C TYR A 133 -30.32 -9.81 -0.80
N GLY A 134 -29.89 -10.13 0.42
CA GLY A 134 -28.52 -10.62 0.71
C GLY A 134 -27.48 -9.56 1.08
N ILE A 135 -27.82 -8.26 1.03
CA ILE A 135 -26.93 -7.17 1.48
C ILE A 135 -26.84 -7.08 3.02
N GLU A 136 -27.67 -7.81 3.76
CA GLU A 136 -27.61 -7.85 5.24
C GLU A 136 -26.22 -8.29 5.75
N HIS A 137 -25.52 -9.15 5.00
CA HIS A 137 -24.15 -9.57 5.31
C HIS A 137 -23.10 -8.48 5.04
N PHE A 138 -23.42 -7.45 4.25
CA PHE A 138 -22.52 -6.32 3.99
C PHE A 138 -22.35 -5.42 5.20
N PHE A 139 -23.34 -5.36 6.09
CA PHE A 139 -23.34 -4.47 7.25
C PHE A 139 -23.07 -5.21 8.56
N ASN A 140 -22.22 -6.23 8.49
CA ASN A 140 -21.73 -6.93 9.67
C ASN A 140 -20.64 -6.09 10.37
N PRO A 141 -20.58 -6.05 11.72
CA PRO A 141 -19.48 -5.42 12.45
C PRO A 141 -18.09 -5.87 12.00
N ILE A 142 -17.94 -7.13 11.58
CA ILE A 142 -16.70 -7.68 11.02
C ILE A 142 -16.32 -6.97 9.72
N THR A 143 -17.29 -6.70 8.84
CA THR A 143 -17.05 -6.02 7.57
C THR A 143 -16.49 -4.61 7.80
N TYR A 144 -17.09 -3.85 8.73
CA TYR A 144 -16.60 -2.52 9.10
C TYR A 144 -15.20 -2.54 9.72
N PHE A 145 -14.95 -3.53 10.60
CA PHE A 145 -13.65 -3.71 11.22
C PHE A 145 -12.56 -4.00 10.17
N VAL A 146 -12.81 -4.99 9.31
CA VAL A 146 -11.87 -5.37 8.24
C VAL A 146 -11.67 -4.22 7.27
N PHE A 147 -12.75 -3.54 6.85
CA PHE A 147 -12.65 -2.35 6.00
C PHE A 147 -11.71 -1.30 6.58
N PHE A 148 -11.88 -0.93 7.85
CA PHE A 148 -11.10 0.15 8.45
C PHE A 148 -9.60 -0.19 8.48
N PHE A 149 -9.24 -1.37 8.99
CA PHE A 149 -7.84 -1.80 9.07
C PHE A 149 -7.22 -2.06 7.70
N ALA A 150 -7.99 -2.62 6.75
CA ALA A 150 -7.54 -2.82 5.39
C ALA A 150 -7.30 -1.49 4.68
N ALA A 151 -8.20 -0.51 4.81
CA ALA A 151 -8.06 0.78 4.16
C ALA A 151 -6.87 1.58 4.72
N VAL A 152 -6.67 1.53 6.05
CA VAL A 152 -5.47 2.09 6.70
C VAL A 152 -4.20 1.37 6.24
N GLY A 153 -4.24 0.03 6.16
CA GLY A 153 -3.14 -0.77 5.65
C GLY A 153 -2.78 -0.42 4.20
N TYR A 154 -3.78 -0.27 3.35
CA TYR A 154 -3.61 0.15 1.96
C TYR A 154 -3.05 1.56 1.83
N ALA A 155 -3.46 2.50 2.69
CA ALA A 155 -2.83 3.82 2.73
C ALA A 155 -1.33 3.72 3.06
N PHE A 156 -0.94 2.93 4.07
CA PHE A 156 0.48 2.73 4.36
C PHE A 156 1.23 2.01 3.23
N LEU A 157 0.58 1.05 2.58
CA LEU A 157 1.15 0.37 1.41
C LEU A 157 1.41 1.35 0.27
N VAL A 158 0.46 2.23 -0.08
CA VAL A 158 0.66 3.23 -1.14
C VAL A 158 1.76 4.22 -0.77
N TRP A 159 1.92 4.58 0.50
CA TRP A 159 3.07 5.37 0.94
C TRP A 159 4.39 4.62 0.66
N GLY A 160 4.47 3.33 0.99
CA GLY A 160 5.64 2.52 0.63
C GLY A 160 5.87 2.42 -0.89
N LEU A 161 4.80 2.35 -1.69
CA LEU A 161 4.88 2.40 -3.15
C LEU A 161 5.41 3.75 -3.65
N PHE A 162 4.94 4.85 -3.07
CA PHE A 162 5.43 6.21 -3.36
C PHE A 162 6.93 6.31 -3.15
N ASN A 163 7.45 5.81 -2.03
CA ASN A 163 8.90 5.73 -1.81
C ASN A 163 9.61 4.86 -2.87
N SER A 164 8.98 3.74 -3.25
CA SER A 164 9.55 2.78 -4.19
C SER A 164 9.69 3.32 -5.61
N VAL A 165 8.78 4.20 -6.05
CA VAL A 165 8.89 4.94 -7.32
C VAL A 165 10.22 5.66 -7.41
N PHE A 166 10.61 6.40 -6.37
CA PHE A 166 11.88 7.14 -6.38
C PHE A 166 13.08 6.20 -6.47
N PHE A 167 13.02 5.05 -5.81
CA PHE A 167 14.08 4.03 -5.93
C PHE A 167 14.19 3.48 -7.35
N PHE A 168 13.07 3.26 -8.04
CA PHE A 168 13.08 2.78 -9.42
C PHE A 168 13.58 3.85 -10.39
N ALA A 169 13.17 5.11 -10.21
CA ALA A 169 13.67 6.22 -11.02
C ALA A 169 15.19 6.37 -10.90
N LEU A 170 15.76 6.09 -9.72
CA LEU A 170 17.21 6.11 -9.49
C LEU A 170 17.91 4.78 -9.81
N SER A 171 17.22 3.83 -10.45
CA SER A 171 17.75 2.50 -10.78
C SER A 171 18.31 1.72 -9.56
N ARG A 172 17.72 1.92 -8.37
CA ARG A 172 18.05 1.24 -7.10
C ARG A 172 16.90 0.37 -6.58
N PRO A 173 16.43 -0.64 -7.35
CA PRO A 173 15.28 -1.47 -6.98
C PRO A 173 15.50 -2.29 -5.70
N LYS A 174 16.76 -2.51 -5.28
CA LYS A 174 17.10 -3.27 -4.07
C LYS A 174 16.48 -2.67 -2.80
N PHE A 175 16.41 -1.34 -2.68
CA PHE A 175 15.81 -0.70 -1.51
C PHE A 175 14.30 -0.96 -1.44
N ALA A 176 13.60 -0.87 -2.58
CA ALA A 176 12.19 -1.21 -2.68
C ALA A 176 11.96 -2.69 -2.34
N LEU A 177 12.77 -3.60 -2.92
CA LEU A 177 12.68 -5.05 -2.73
C LEU A 177 12.85 -5.46 -1.26
N VAL A 178 13.90 -4.97 -0.58
CA VAL A 178 14.14 -5.30 0.84
C VAL A 178 12.98 -4.81 1.71
N SER A 179 12.45 -3.62 1.40
CA SER A 179 11.35 -3.03 2.17
C SER A 179 10.07 -3.87 2.03
N ILE A 180 9.69 -4.27 0.81
CA ILE A 180 8.45 -5.05 0.59
C ILE A 180 8.58 -6.48 1.13
N ILE A 181 9.76 -7.11 1.04
CA ILE A 181 9.99 -8.44 1.63
C ILE A 181 9.84 -8.38 3.15
N ALA A 182 10.42 -7.37 3.81
CA ALA A 182 10.28 -7.20 5.25
C ALA A 182 8.80 -7.02 5.65
N GLY A 183 8.05 -6.20 4.91
CA GLY A 183 6.61 -6.05 5.10
C GLY A 183 5.86 -7.38 4.92
N PHE A 184 6.13 -8.10 3.84
CA PHE A 184 5.50 -9.40 3.51
C PHE A 184 5.72 -10.45 4.60
N VAL A 185 6.93 -10.54 5.15
CA VAL A 185 7.22 -11.46 6.26
C VAL A 185 6.41 -11.08 7.50
N VAL A 186 6.30 -9.79 7.82
CA VAL A 186 5.51 -9.34 8.98
C VAL A 186 4.02 -9.58 8.75
N ASP A 187 3.49 -9.30 7.57
CA ASP A 187 2.11 -9.62 7.21
C ASP A 187 1.82 -11.11 7.39
N PHE A 188 2.70 -11.97 6.87
CA PHE A 188 2.57 -13.42 7.03
C PHE A 188 2.55 -13.83 8.50
N VAL A 189 3.56 -13.41 9.28
CA VAL A 189 3.73 -13.85 10.67
C VAL A 189 2.60 -13.32 11.56
N VAL A 190 2.32 -12.02 11.50
CA VAL A 190 1.29 -11.38 12.34
C VAL A 190 -0.10 -11.84 11.92
N GLY A 191 -0.38 -11.83 10.61
CA GLY A 191 -1.65 -12.28 10.07
C GLY A 191 -1.93 -13.74 10.43
N PHE A 192 -0.94 -14.63 10.27
CA PHE A 192 -1.07 -16.04 10.65
C PHE A 192 -1.32 -16.20 12.14
N ILE A 193 -0.49 -15.62 13.02
CA ILE A 193 -0.66 -15.77 14.47
C ILE A 193 -2.04 -15.25 14.93
N LEU A 194 -2.42 -14.04 14.53
CA LEU A 194 -3.66 -13.43 15.01
C LEU A 194 -4.92 -14.14 14.50
N SER A 195 -4.91 -14.55 13.23
CA SER A 195 -6.06 -15.26 12.64
C SER A 195 -6.29 -16.66 13.25
N ARG A 196 -5.27 -17.27 13.86
CA ARG A 196 -5.38 -18.57 14.55
C ARG A 196 -5.74 -18.43 16.03
N LEU A 197 -5.26 -17.37 16.70
CA LEU A 197 -5.51 -17.17 18.13
C LEU A 197 -6.84 -16.46 18.42
N PHE A 198 -7.21 -15.44 17.65
CA PHE A 198 -8.34 -14.57 17.94
C PHE A 198 -9.50 -14.69 16.95
N GLY A 199 -9.26 -15.32 15.80
CA GLY A 199 -10.26 -15.56 14.75
C GLY A 199 -9.88 -14.95 13.40
N TYR A 200 -10.48 -15.48 12.33
CA TYR A 200 -10.07 -15.20 10.94
C TYR A 200 -9.99 -13.69 10.59
N TYR A 201 -10.90 -12.86 11.12
CA TYR A 201 -10.98 -11.44 10.79
C TYR A 201 -9.83 -10.61 11.36
N TRP A 202 -9.11 -11.11 12.36
CA TRP A 202 -7.89 -10.46 12.87
C TRP A 202 -6.69 -10.61 11.92
N GLY A 203 -6.80 -11.44 10.89
CA GLY A 203 -5.79 -11.56 9.83
C GLY A 203 -5.48 -10.22 9.14
N VAL A 204 -6.46 -9.32 9.06
CA VAL A 204 -6.29 -7.97 8.47
C VAL A 204 -5.22 -7.13 9.16
N LEU A 205 -4.96 -7.37 10.46
CA LEU A 205 -3.88 -6.69 11.16
C LEU A 205 -2.49 -7.09 10.66
N GLY A 206 -2.36 -8.30 10.08
CA GLY A 206 -1.16 -8.70 9.35
C GLY A 206 -0.86 -7.71 8.23
N LEU A 207 -1.85 -7.47 7.36
CA LEU A 207 -1.75 -6.52 6.26
C LEU A 207 -1.35 -5.13 6.76
N THR A 208 -2.04 -4.61 7.77
CA THR A 208 -1.76 -3.28 8.32
C THR A 208 -0.35 -3.20 8.91
N CYS A 209 0.06 -4.16 9.74
CA CYS A 209 1.40 -4.20 10.34
C CYS A 209 2.51 -4.37 9.29
N GLY A 210 2.31 -5.25 8.31
CA GLY A 210 3.24 -5.44 7.20
C GLY A 210 3.37 -4.19 6.34
N ALA A 211 2.26 -3.48 6.09
CA ALA A 211 2.26 -2.24 5.32
C ALA A 211 2.96 -1.10 6.08
N ILE A 212 2.78 -1.02 7.40
CA ILE A 212 3.52 -0.09 8.26
C ILE A 212 5.02 -0.37 8.18
N VAL A 213 5.44 -1.64 8.27
CA VAL A 213 6.86 -2.02 8.18
C VAL A 213 7.43 -1.66 6.81
N PHE A 214 6.70 -1.95 5.74
CA PHE A 214 7.09 -1.55 4.38
C PHE A 214 7.25 -0.03 4.26
N MET A 215 6.27 0.73 4.77
CA MET A 215 6.29 2.20 4.78
C MET A 215 7.46 2.76 5.59
N VAL A 216 7.72 2.25 6.79
CA VAL A 216 8.81 2.73 7.65
C VAL A 216 10.17 2.44 7.01
N ILE A 217 10.43 1.20 6.61
CA ILE A 217 11.73 0.81 6.05
C ILE A 217 11.99 1.56 4.73
N SER A 218 10.98 1.65 3.86
CA SER A 218 11.11 2.41 2.61
C SER A 218 11.33 3.90 2.87
N THR A 219 10.69 4.50 3.88
CA THR A 219 10.90 5.91 4.23
C THR A 219 12.31 6.17 4.78
N LEU A 220 12.84 5.25 5.60
CA LEU A 220 14.22 5.32 6.09
C LEU A 220 15.23 5.27 4.93
N TYR A 221 15.03 4.38 3.96
CA TYR A 221 15.86 4.33 2.76
C TYR A 221 15.67 5.57 1.89
N ALA A 222 14.45 6.08 1.76
CA ALA A 222 14.16 7.27 0.97
C ALA A 222 14.90 8.47 1.54
N SER A 223 14.81 8.70 2.85
CA SER A 223 15.57 9.75 3.54
C SER A 223 17.08 9.62 3.32
N LYS A 224 17.63 8.40 3.42
CA LYS A 224 19.06 8.15 3.15
C LYS A 224 19.45 8.45 1.70
N VAL A 225 18.58 8.13 0.74
CA VAL A 225 18.81 8.40 -0.70
C VAL A 225 18.70 9.89 -0.99
N PHE A 226 17.69 10.59 -0.44
CA PHE A 226 17.53 12.04 -0.59
C PHE A 226 18.69 12.85 -0.01
N ASN A 227 19.28 12.39 1.10
CA ASN A 227 20.47 13.03 1.69
C ASN A 227 21.77 12.86 0.87
N SER A 228 21.77 12.03 -0.17
CA SER A 228 22.94 11.79 -1.04
C SER A 228 22.53 11.67 -2.51
N LEU A 229 21.48 12.40 -2.90
CA LEU A 229 20.80 12.19 -4.17
C LEU A 229 21.70 12.48 -5.37
N ASP A 230 22.61 13.44 -5.23
CA ASP A 230 23.65 13.77 -6.21
C ASP A 230 24.51 12.56 -6.59
N TYR A 231 24.95 11.78 -5.59
CA TYR A 231 25.77 10.58 -5.81
C TYR A 231 24.96 9.46 -6.47
N TYR A 232 23.73 9.24 -6.01
CA TYR A 232 22.88 8.18 -6.55
C TYR A 232 22.43 8.45 -7.98
N TYR A 233 22.11 9.70 -8.32
CA TYR A 233 21.70 10.09 -9.67
C TYR A 233 22.85 9.98 -10.69
N TYR A 234 24.04 10.50 -10.36
CA TYR A 234 25.24 10.37 -11.22
C TYR A 234 25.70 8.92 -11.45
N SER A 235 25.32 8.00 -10.58
CA SER A 235 25.67 6.58 -10.70
C SER A 235 24.63 5.74 -11.46
N ALA A 236 23.47 6.31 -11.74
CA ALA A 236 22.35 5.64 -12.41
C ALA A 236 22.37 5.83 -13.94
N TYR A 237 23.09 6.84 -14.43
CA TYR A 237 23.27 7.21 -15.83
C TYR A 237 24.77 7.34 -16.15
#